data_AF-A0A4R9A4K9-F1
#
_entry.id   AF-A0A4R9A4K9-F1
#
_cell.length_a   1.000
_cell.length_b   1.000
_cell.length_c   1.000
_cell.angle_alpha   90.00
_cell.angle_beta   90.00
_cell.angle_gamma   90.00
#
_symmetry.space_group_name_H-M   'P 1'
#
loop_
_entity.id
_entity.type
_entity.pdbx_description
1 polymer ?
#
loop_
_entity_poly.entity_id
_entity_poly.type
_entity_poly.pdbx_seq_one_letter_code
_entity_poly.pdbx_strand_id
1 'polypeptide(L)'
;MNTTRWWAYVMRVTDNAGGVDIARKAEFDPSAVSRWKRGENPRWDFVLKFARAYGRNVLEALTEAGFITESESQLHDIKVGVADLTTVELLEEVLSRLR
;
A
#
# COMPACT_ATOMS: atom_id res chain seq x y z
N MET A 1 -1.67 -9.31 24.56
CA MET A 1 -1.86 -9.82 23.18
C MET A 1 -0.89 -9.07 22.30
N ASN A 2 -0.05 -9.77 21.53
CA ASN A 2 0.89 -9.11 20.63
C ASN A 2 0.10 -8.67 19.38
N THR A 3 -0.09 -7.37 19.22
CA THR A 3 -0.85 -6.79 18.10
C THR A 3 -0.05 -6.97 16.81
N THR A 4 -0.67 -7.50 15.75
CA THR A 4 0.00 -7.60 14.44
C THR A 4 0.24 -6.21 13.86
N ARG A 5 1.29 -6.08 13.04
CA ARG A 5 1.60 -4.85 12.29
C ARG A 5 0.38 -4.37 11.50
N TRP A 6 -0.28 -5.28 10.79
CA TRP A 6 -1.53 -5.01 10.09
C TRP A 6 -2.64 -4.46 10.98
N TRP A 7 -2.89 -5.07 12.14
CA TRP A 7 -3.94 -4.60 13.04
C TRP A 7 -3.63 -3.21 13.59
N ALA A 8 -2.38 -2.94 13.98
CA ALA A 8 -1.96 -1.60 14.38
C ALA A 8 -2.15 -0.57 13.26
N TYR A 9 -1.82 -0.94 12.02
CA TYR A 9 -2.03 -0.08 10.85
C TYR A 9 -3.51 0.26 10.63
N VAL A 10 -4.38 -0.75 10.64
CA VAL A 10 -5.84 -0.55 10.48
C VAL A 10 -6.35 0.42 11.55
N MET A 11 -6.04 0.18 12.81
CA MET A 11 -6.52 1.03 13.91
C MET A 11 -6.01 2.47 13.83
N ARG A 12 -4.78 2.68 13.36
CA ARG A 12 -4.20 4.00 13.11
C ARG A 12 -4.89 4.73 11.95
N VAL A 13 -5.16 4.03 10.85
CA VAL A 13 -5.80 4.63 9.65
C VAL A 13 -7.28 4.94 9.90
N THR A 14 -7.96 4.14 10.72
CA THR A 14 -9.40 4.27 10.97
C THR A 14 -9.73 5.11 12.21
N ASP A 15 -8.73 5.68 12.88
CA ASP A 15 -8.88 6.38 14.16
C ASP A 15 -9.73 5.60 15.17
N ASN A 16 -9.36 4.33 15.36
CA ASN A 16 -10.06 3.39 16.23
C ASN A 16 -11.56 3.14 15.95
N ALA A 17 -12.03 3.35 14.72
CA ALA A 17 -13.39 3.02 14.32
C ALA A 17 -13.80 1.55 14.61
N GLY A 18 -15.11 1.34 14.78
CA GLY A 18 -15.69 0.02 14.99
C GLY A 18 -15.55 -0.89 13.76
N GLY A 19 -15.33 -2.19 13.98
CA GLY A 19 -15.06 -3.14 12.89
C GLY A 19 -16.20 -3.27 11.87
N VAL A 20 -17.45 -3.06 12.27
CA VAL A 20 -18.60 -3.06 11.35
C VAL A 20 -18.54 -1.86 10.40
N ASP A 21 -18.17 -0.68 10.90
CA ASP A 21 -18.09 0.53 10.07
C ASP A 21 -16.90 0.46 9.11
N ILE A 22 -15.77 -0.10 9.57
CA ILE A 22 -14.60 -0.38 8.73
C ILE A 22 -14.99 -1.30 7.57
N ALA A 23 -15.63 -2.43 7.88
CA ALA A 23 -16.03 -3.42 6.88
C ALA A 23 -17.08 -2.88 5.91
N ARG A 24 -18.05 -2.09 6.41
CA ARG A 24 -19.06 -1.42 5.58
C ARG A 24 -18.42 -0.44 4.62
N LYS A 25 -17.54 0.44 5.10
CA LYS A 25 -16.86 1.45 4.28
C LYS A 25 -15.96 0.81 3.22
N ALA A 26 -15.30 -0.30 3.55
CA ALA A 26 -14.42 -1.01 2.63
C ALA A 26 -15.12 -2.15 1.85
N GLU A 27 -16.44 -2.26 1.93
CA GLU A 27 -17.27 -3.19 1.16
C GLU A 27 -16.81 -4.66 1.25
N PHE A 28 -16.59 -5.14 2.48
CA PHE A 28 -16.33 -6.55 2.76
C PHE A 28 -17.02 -7.04 4.05
N ASP A 29 -16.97 -8.34 4.29
CA ASP A 29 -17.66 -8.95 5.43
C ASP A 29 -17.02 -8.59 6.80
N PRO A 30 -17.79 -8.14 7.82
CA PRO A 30 -17.27 -7.75 9.14
C PRO A 30 -16.48 -8.82 9.90
N SER A 31 -16.68 -10.11 9.58
CA SER A 31 -15.89 -11.19 10.19
C SER A 31 -14.40 -11.06 9.89
N ALA A 32 -14.01 -10.41 8.79
CA ALA A 32 -12.61 -10.19 8.46
C ALA A 32 -11.91 -9.26 9.45
N VAL A 33 -12.52 -8.14 9.85
CA VAL A 33 -11.92 -7.23 10.83
C VAL A 33 -11.76 -7.92 12.19
N SER A 34 -12.74 -8.76 12.56
CA SER A 34 -12.66 -9.55 13.79
C SER A 34 -11.50 -10.56 13.76
N ARG A 35 -11.22 -11.17 12.60
CA ARG A 35 -10.05 -12.04 12.38
C ARG A 35 -8.75 -11.26 12.53
N TRP A 36 -8.64 -10.08 11.94
CA TRP A 36 -7.44 -9.23 12.05
C TRP A 36 -7.15 -8.82 13.49
N LYS A 37 -8.19 -8.49 14.26
CA LYS A 37 -8.08 -8.18 15.70
C LYS A 37 -7.52 -9.35 16.52
N ARG A 38 -7.79 -10.61 16.11
CA ARG A 38 -7.21 -11.81 16.73
C ARG A 38 -5.80 -12.13 16.25
N GLY A 39 -5.28 -11.36 15.29
CA GLY A 39 -3.94 -11.54 14.73
C GLY A 39 -3.89 -12.48 13.52
N GLU A 40 -5.03 -12.84 12.93
CA GLU A 40 -5.04 -13.59 11.68
C GLU A 40 -4.63 -12.69 10.50
N ASN A 41 -3.88 -13.26 9.56
CA ASN A 41 -3.45 -12.53 8.37
C ASN A 41 -4.66 -12.15 7.50
N PRO A 42 -4.71 -10.90 6.99
CA PRO A 42 -5.75 -10.50 6.06
C PRO A 42 -5.61 -11.25 4.73
N ARG A 43 -6.69 -11.30 3.95
CA ARG A 43 -6.58 -11.65 2.53
C ARG A 43 -6.18 -10.43 1.73
N TRP A 44 -5.36 -10.63 0.69
CA TRP A 44 -4.85 -9.53 -0.14
C TRP A 44 -5.97 -8.69 -0.76
N ASP A 45 -7.08 -9.31 -1.18
CA ASP A 45 -8.22 -8.61 -1.79
C ASP A 45 -8.87 -7.62 -0.81
N PHE A 46 -8.91 -7.95 0.48
CA PHE A 46 -9.49 -7.08 1.50
C PHE A 46 -8.53 -5.96 1.91
N VAL A 47 -7.21 -6.20 1.84
CA VAL A 47 -6.20 -5.14 2.02
C VAL A 47 -6.35 -4.07 0.93
N LEU A 48 -6.52 -4.49 -0.33
CA LEU A 48 -6.73 -3.56 -1.45
C LEU A 48 -8.01 -2.73 -1.27
N LYS A 49 -9.11 -3.39 -0.91
CA LYS A 49 -10.40 -2.73 -0.64
C LYS A 49 -10.28 -1.72 0.51
N PHE A 50 -9.65 -2.12 1.61
CA PHE A 50 -9.38 -1.24 2.75
C PHE A 50 -8.57 -0.02 2.33
N ALA A 51 -7.44 -0.22 1.65
CA ALA A 51 -6.57 0.87 1.22
C ALA A 51 -7.32 1.90 0.35
N ARG A 52 -8.08 1.41 -0.64
CA ARG A 52 -8.87 2.28 -1.53
C ARG A 52 -9.97 3.03 -0.80
N ALA A 53 -10.72 2.35 0.06
CA ALA A 53 -11.82 2.97 0.81
C ALA A 53 -11.34 4.05 1.79
N TYR A 54 -10.11 3.95 2.27
CA TYR A 54 -9.49 4.92 3.18
C TYR A 54 -8.47 5.85 2.50
N GLY A 55 -8.39 5.84 1.16
CA GLY A 55 -7.49 6.73 0.41
C GLY A 55 -6.00 6.52 0.71
N ARG A 56 -5.61 5.30 1.09
CA ARG A 56 -4.22 4.94 1.40
C ARG A 56 -3.50 4.40 0.19
N ASN A 57 -2.17 4.52 0.22
CA ASN A 57 -1.32 3.89 -0.78
C ASN A 57 -1.45 2.36 -0.66
N VAL A 58 -1.73 1.70 -1.78
CA VAL A 58 -1.92 0.24 -1.83
C VAL A 58 -0.65 -0.52 -1.44
N LEU A 59 0.53 -0.05 -1.87
CA LEU A 59 1.80 -0.68 -1.54
C LEU A 59 2.09 -0.56 -0.04
N GLU A 60 1.81 0.60 0.57
CA GLU A 60 1.90 0.78 2.04
C GLU A 60 1.03 -0.26 2.74
N ALA A 61 -0.25 -0.39 2.36
CA ALA A 61 -1.16 -1.33 3.00
C ALA A 61 -0.73 -2.80 2.82
N LEU A 62 -0.20 -3.16 1.65
CA LEU A 62 0.33 -4.50 1.39
C LEU A 62 1.60 -4.79 2.21
N THR A 63 2.48 -3.79 2.41
CA THR A 63 3.64 -3.91 3.29
C THR A 63 3.22 -4.11 4.75
N GLU A 64 2.27 -3.31 5.23
CA GLU A 64 1.75 -3.40 6.60
C GLU A 64 1.03 -4.73 6.86
N ALA A 65 0.41 -5.29 5.82
CA ALA A 65 -0.19 -6.62 5.83
C ALA A 65 0.83 -7.78 5.67
N GLY A 66 2.10 -7.47 5.38
CA GLY A 66 3.16 -8.46 5.23
C GLY A 66 3.16 -9.23 3.90
N PHE A 67 2.45 -8.73 2.87
CA PHE A 67 2.44 -9.35 1.54
C PHE A 67 3.67 -8.99 0.71
N ILE A 68 4.25 -7.82 0.95
CA ILE A 68 5.48 -7.36 0.32
C ILE A 68 6.37 -6.71 1.39
N THR A 69 7.66 -6.66 1.12
CA THR A 69 8.65 -5.98 1.95
C THR A 69 8.62 -4.46 1.75
N GLU A 70 9.26 -3.72 2.66
CA GLU A 70 9.47 -2.28 2.49
C GLU A 70 10.35 -1.96 1.28
N SER A 71 11.34 -2.82 1.00
CA SER A 71 12.17 -2.67 -0.19
C SER A 71 11.34 -2.83 -1.46
N GLU A 72 10.44 -3.82 -1.53
CA GLU A 72 9.55 -4.03 -2.68
C GLU A 72 8.55 -2.89 -2.86
N SER A 73 8.02 -2.28 -1.79
CA SER A 73 7.08 -1.15 -1.92
C SER A 73 7.73 0.15 -2.37
N GLN A 74 9.06 0.25 -2.25
CA GLN A 74 9.86 1.38 -2.73
C GLN A 74 10.45 1.14 -4.13
N LEU A 75 10.25 -0.04 -4.72
CA LEU A 75 10.69 -0.30 -6.09
C LEU A 75 9.86 0.53 -7.06
N HIS A 76 10.49 1.58 -7.59
CA HIS A 76 10.04 2.29 -8.75
C HIS A 76 10.79 1.74 -9.96
N ASP A 77 10.25 0.72 -10.64
CA ASP A 77 10.76 0.33 -11.96
C ASP A 77 10.26 1.38 -12.97
N ILE A 78 10.83 2.59 -12.90
CA ILE A 78 10.66 3.57 -13.98
C ILE A 78 11.60 3.12 -15.08
N LYS A 79 11.10 2.27 -15.97
CA LYS A 79 11.73 2.11 -17.28
C LYS A 79 11.52 3.40 -18.05
N VAL A 80 12.33 4.42 -17.78
CA VAL A 80 12.55 5.50 -18.74
C VAL A 80 13.45 4.90 -19.80
N GLY A 81 12.84 4.36 -20.86
CA GLY A 81 13.59 4.07 -22.06
C GLY A 81 14.13 5.39 -22.61
N VAL A 82 15.26 5.34 -23.32
CA VAL A 82 15.73 6.52 -24.10
C VAL A 82 14.61 7.05 -25.02
N ALA A 83 13.69 6.18 -25.43
CA ALA A 83 12.52 6.50 -26.25
C ALA A 83 11.44 7.32 -25.53
N ASP A 84 11.41 7.34 -24.19
CA ASP A 84 10.42 8.09 -23.40
C ASP A 84 10.87 9.53 -23.12
N LEU A 85 12.14 9.86 -23.41
CA LEU A 85 12.66 11.22 -23.33
C LEU A 85 12.31 11.98 -24.60
N THR A 86 11.90 13.24 -24.43
CA THR A 86 11.92 14.17 -25.55
C THR A 86 13.37 14.36 -26.03
N THR A 87 13.54 14.77 -27.28
CA THR A 87 14.87 15.05 -27.83
C THR A 87 15.63 16.10 -27.01
N VAL A 88 14.92 17.05 -26.40
CA VAL A 88 15.52 18.09 -25.54
C VAL A 88 16.04 17.49 -24.23
N GLU A 89 15.21 16.71 -23.53
CA GLU A 89 15.61 16.05 -22.28
C GLU A 89 16.77 15.07 -22.50
N LEU A 90 16.79 14.36 -23.64
CA LEU A 90 17.90 13.50 -24.01
C LEU A 90 19.19 14.29 -24.27
N LEU A 91 19.10 15.44 -24.95
CA LEU A 91 20.25 16.28 -25.23
C LEU A 91 20.84 16.88 -23.95
N GLU A 92 19.99 17.34 -23.03
CA GLU A 92 20.38 17.87 -21.72
C GLU A 92 21.12 16.82 -20.89
N GLU A 93 20.61 15.59 -20.86
CA GLU A 93 21.25 14.48 -20.12
C GLU A 93 22.62 14.12 -20.72
N VAL A 94 22.74 14.05 -22.05
CA VAL A 94 24.03 13.78 -22.72
C VAL A 94 25.04 14.88 -22.43
N LEU A 95 24.63 16.15 -22.50
CA LEU A 95 25.50 17.30 -22.21
C LEU A 95 25.92 17.34 -20.73
N SER A 96 25.03 16.95 -19.81
CA SER A 96 25.31 16.84 -18.38
C SER A 96 26.43 15.83 -18.09
N ARG A 97 26.43 14.67 -18.77
CA ARG A 97 27.44 13.61 -18.60
C ARG A 97 28.80 13.90 -19.22
N LEU A 98 28.88 14.84 -20.14
CA LEU A 98 30.13 15.24 -20.81
C LEU A 98 30.88 16.36 -20.05
N ARG A 99 30.28 16.92 -19.00
CA ARG A 99 30.93 17.86 -18.07
C ARG A 99 31.54 17.11 -16.89
#